data_AF-A0A2T2TBT8-F1
#
_entry.id   AF-A0A2T2TBT8-F1
#
_cell.length_a   1.000
_cell.length_b   1.000
_cell.length_c   1.000
_cell.angle_alpha   90.00
_cell.angle_beta   90.00
_cell.angle_gamma   90.00
#
_symmetry.space_group_name_H-M   'P 1'
#
loop_
_entity.id
_entity.type
_entity.pdbx_description
1 polymer ?
#
loop_
_entity_poly.entity_id
_entity_poly.type
_entity_poly.pdbx_seq_one_letter_code
_entity_poly.pdbx_strand_id
1 'polypeptide(L)'
;MRNPLARYARWLHLDYPGGTVETLPRVDERFRTNVEGVYVVGDLAGVPLLKFSMDGGARVARQIGEELDGASRGDGAADGAVDVAILGAGAAGMAAAKECRRQGLSFEVLEANRRFATVKDFQKGKPIYTYPQQMTPAGDLRATAPVKEELVDELEAQTTDIEVRHAEAEKVERRDGHLTVVTGDADDDFIEARRVIVAIGRSGNFRTLDVPGEERGQVHHRLHDPGAHAGQDVLVIGGGDSAAEAAIALAEAGARVTLSYRRSTFTRPKPENTERLRKLAEAGAAEDSDGGGSLRLIMESNVEEIREDDVRLTVADGGSGGLETVSADVVFAMIGREAPLDFFRRSGIELRGDWGATPDSWKAMLTSASWLKGLNWTRIGGFAAFFLFMCAVFSWKNSSGLLYGWAQAAGAFPFTLSAWAQSLPEHSLGSVLLTSASSPSFYYTLAYSAIVVIFGWRRVQRRGTEYVAWQTATLAAIQVVPLFLLPEIILPYLGGNGLLPGGLLDALFPTSEWSVHGREYWRAYGFILAWPLSVYNVFTSEPLW
;
A
#
# COMPACT_ATOMS: atom_id res chain seq x y z
N MET A 1 30.22 13.68 -13.80
CA MET A 1 29.22 14.75 -13.52
C MET A 1 27.83 14.11 -13.47
N ARG A 2 27.11 14.17 -12.34
CA ARG A 2 25.82 13.46 -12.15
C ARG A 2 24.71 14.08 -13.02
N ASN A 3 23.94 13.22 -13.69
CA ASN A 3 22.85 13.57 -14.61
C ASN A 3 21.81 14.50 -13.92
N PRO A 4 21.52 15.70 -14.47
CA PRO A 4 20.57 16.66 -13.88
C PRO A 4 19.14 16.10 -13.76
N LEU A 5 18.71 15.21 -14.66
CA LEU A 5 17.42 14.51 -14.55
C LEU A 5 17.37 13.60 -13.33
N ALA A 6 18.47 12.90 -13.02
CA ALA A 6 18.56 12.04 -11.84
C ALA A 6 18.61 12.83 -10.52
N ARG A 7 19.03 14.11 -10.56
CA ARG A 7 18.96 15.02 -9.41
C ARG A 7 17.55 15.56 -9.22
N TYR A 8 16.89 15.94 -10.31
CA TYR A 8 15.50 16.40 -10.29
C TYR A 8 14.54 15.30 -9.83
N ALA A 9 14.71 14.07 -10.33
CA ALA A 9 13.93 12.90 -9.89
C ALA A 9 14.12 12.60 -8.39
N ARG A 10 15.36 12.66 -7.88
CA ARG A 10 15.63 12.51 -6.43
C ARG A 10 14.97 13.60 -5.59
N TRP A 11 15.06 14.85 -6.05
CA TRP A 11 14.42 15.98 -5.39
C TRP A 11 12.90 15.85 -5.34
N LEU A 12 12.26 15.41 -6.44
CA LEU A 12 10.82 15.13 -6.52
C LEU A 12 10.35 14.08 -5.50
N HIS A 13 11.22 13.10 -5.20
CA HIS A 13 10.93 12.06 -4.22
C HIS A 13 11.37 12.40 -2.79
N LEU A 14 11.93 13.61 -2.56
CA LEU A 14 12.36 14.12 -1.24
C LEU A 14 13.30 13.17 -0.44
N ASP A 15 13.97 12.24 -1.12
CA ASP A 15 14.66 11.09 -0.50
C ASP A 15 13.79 10.35 0.55
N TYR A 16 12.46 10.47 0.43
CA TYR A 16 11.52 9.77 1.29
C TYR A 16 11.62 8.27 0.98
N PRO A 17 11.61 7.38 1.98
CA PRO A 17 11.61 5.94 1.76
C PRO A 17 10.37 5.51 0.95
N GLY A 18 10.49 5.52 -0.37
CA GLY A 18 9.60 4.83 -1.27
C GLY A 18 9.88 3.34 -1.17
N GLY A 19 9.37 2.69 -0.12
CA GLY A 19 9.29 1.24 -0.09
C GLY A 19 8.51 0.75 -1.30
N THR A 20 8.83 -0.46 -1.78
CA THR A 20 7.92 -1.16 -2.69
C THR A 20 6.57 -1.28 -1.99
N VAL A 21 5.47 -0.88 -2.66
CA VAL A 21 4.12 -1.04 -2.12
C VAL A 21 3.94 -2.52 -1.78
N GLU A 22 3.80 -2.84 -0.50
CA GLU A 22 3.63 -4.21 -0.06
C GLU A 22 2.29 -4.75 -0.60
N THR A 23 2.35 -5.91 -1.25
CA THR A 23 1.16 -6.64 -1.66
C THR A 23 0.51 -7.23 -0.41
N LEU A 24 -0.71 -6.78 -0.10
CA LEU A 24 -1.48 -7.24 1.07
C LEU A 24 -2.81 -7.87 0.62
N PRO A 25 -3.41 -8.77 1.42
CA PRO A 25 -4.73 -9.30 1.11
C PRO A 25 -5.79 -8.19 1.02
N ARG A 26 -6.72 -8.39 0.09
CA ARG A 26 -7.85 -7.50 -0.12
C ARG A 26 -8.90 -7.79 0.94
N VAL A 27 -8.96 -6.89 1.91
CA VAL A 27 -10.02 -6.86 2.92
C VAL A 27 -10.89 -5.62 2.78
N ASP A 28 -12.17 -5.76 3.10
CA ASP A 28 -13.11 -4.64 3.27
C ASP A 28 -12.99 -3.97 4.65
N GLU A 29 -13.86 -3.00 4.94
CA GLU A 29 -13.89 -2.27 6.22
C GLU A 29 -14.27 -3.17 7.42
N ARG A 30 -14.80 -4.37 7.16
CA ARG A 30 -15.18 -5.39 8.15
C ARG A 30 -14.22 -6.58 8.16
N PHE A 31 -13.02 -6.41 7.58
CA PHE A 31 -11.97 -7.43 7.51
C PHE A 31 -12.34 -8.68 6.70
N ARG A 32 -13.43 -8.66 5.93
CA ARG A 32 -13.86 -9.78 5.08
C ARG A 32 -13.01 -9.87 3.83
N THR A 33 -12.70 -11.09 3.41
CA THR A 33 -12.08 -11.37 2.13
C THR A 33 -13.13 -11.64 1.05
N ASN A 34 -12.70 -11.94 -0.18
CA ASN A 34 -13.56 -12.47 -1.24
C ASN A 34 -14.00 -13.92 -0.99
N VAL A 35 -13.37 -14.64 -0.07
CA VAL A 35 -13.77 -15.98 0.33
C VAL A 35 -14.76 -15.88 1.48
N GLU A 36 -15.99 -16.35 1.24
CA GLU A 36 -17.07 -16.24 2.21
C GLU A 36 -16.72 -16.95 3.53
N GLY A 37 -16.89 -16.24 4.64
CA GLY A 37 -16.60 -16.74 5.99
C GLY A 37 -15.12 -16.69 6.39
N VAL A 38 -14.23 -16.15 5.54
CA VAL A 38 -12.81 -15.94 5.84
C VAL A 38 -12.50 -14.46 6.03
N TYR A 39 -11.85 -14.14 7.16
CA TYR A 39 -11.46 -12.79 7.56
C TYR A 39 -9.96 -12.71 7.74
N VAL A 40 -9.35 -11.55 7.45
CA VAL A 40 -7.92 -11.31 7.71
C VAL A 40 -7.77 -10.13 8.65
N VAL A 41 -7.04 -10.32 9.74
CA VAL A 41 -6.84 -9.32 10.80
C VAL A 41 -5.35 -9.09 11.09
N GLY A 42 -5.07 -8.11 11.94
CA GLY A 42 -3.72 -7.75 12.32
C GLY A 42 -2.99 -6.93 11.26
N ASP A 43 -1.66 -7.03 11.25
CA ASP A 43 -0.78 -6.28 10.37
C ASP A 43 -1.09 -6.42 8.87
N LEU A 44 -1.67 -7.56 8.46
CA LEU A 44 -2.01 -7.82 7.06
C LEU A 44 -3.25 -7.08 6.58
N ALA A 45 -4.10 -6.61 7.51
CA ALA A 45 -5.31 -5.88 7.18
C ALA A 45 -5.09 -4.37 6.98
N GLY A 46 -3.92 -3.84 7.36
CA GLY A 46 -3.65 -2.41 7.23
C GLY A 46 -2.48 -1.93 8.09
N VAL A 47 -2.77 -1.06 9.07
CA VAL A 47 -1.75 -0.36 9.85
C VAL A 47 -1.17 -1.30 10.92
N PRO A 48 0.15 -1.60 10.89
CA PRO A 48 0.77 -2.59 11.77
C PRO A 48 1.06 -2.01 13.16
N LEU A 49 0.00 -1.65 13.90
CA LEU A 49 0.11 -1.19 15.29
C LEU A 49 -0.59 -2.18 16.21
N LEU A 50 0.06 -2.49 17.31
CA LEU A 50 -0.36 -3.52 18.26
C LEU A 50 -1.84 -3.40 18.68
N LYS A 51 -2.28 -2.19 19.04
CA LYS A 51 -3.66 -1.93 19.46
C LYS A 51 -4.68 -2.09 18.33
N PHE A 52 -4.34 -1.68 17.11
CA PHE A 52 -5.23 -1.92 15.94
C PHE A 52 -5.31 -3.40 15.61
N SER A 53 -4.21 -4.14 15.72
CA SER A 53 -4.19 -5.58 15.50
C SER A 53 -5.09 -6.31 16.51
N MET A 54 -5.03 -5.95 17.78
CA MET A 54 -5.89 -6.49 18.83
C MET A 54 -7.37 -6.10 18.65
N ASP A 55 -7.62 -4.84 18.29
CA ASP A 55 -8.98 -4.33 18.04
C ASP A 55 -9.65 -5.04 16.85
N GLY A 56 -8.92 -5.23 15.75
CA GLY A 56 -9.41 -5.95 14.57
C GLY A 56 -9.78 -7.39 14.88
N GLY A 57 -8.92 -8.12 15.60
CA GLY A 57 -9.20 -9.49 16.03
C GLY A 57 -10.49 -9.60 16.87
N ALA A 58 -10.64 -8.73 17.87
CA ALA A 58 -11.82 -8.71 18.72
C ALA A 58 -13.10 -8.32 17.94
N ARG A 59 -13.05 -7.31 17.07
CA ARG A 59 -14.22 -6.89 16.28
C ARG A 59 -14.72 -7.99 15.35
N VAL A 60 -13.79 -8.69 14.69
CA VAL A 60 -14.14 -9.80 13.79
C VAL A 60 -14.77 -10.95 14.56
N ALA A 61 -14.20 -11.35 15.69
CA ALA A 61 -14.79 -12.38 16.54
C ALA A 61 -16.20 -12.03 17.02
N ARG A 62 -16.45 -10.76 17.37
CA ARG A 62 -17.78 -10.26 17.74
C ARG A 62 -18.77 -10.34 16.59
N GLN A 63 -18.36 -9.87 15.43
CA GLN A 63 -19.18 -9.92 14.23
C GLN A 63 -19.53 -11.35 13.84
N ILE A 64 -18.58 -12.29 13.96
CA ILE A 64 -18.84 -13.71 13.72
C ILE A 64 -19.90 -14.24 14.68
N GLY A 65 -19.83 -13.90 15.97
CA GLY A 65 -20.86 -14.28 16.95
C GLY A 65 -22.25 -13.79 16.55
N GLU A 66 -22.37 -12.51 16.17
CA GLU A 66 -23.62 -11.94 15.68
C GLU A 66 -24.15 -12.64 14.41
N GLU A 67 -23.26 -13.00 13.47
CA GLU A 67 -23.63 -13.72 12.25
C GLU A 67 -24.07 -15.17 12.53
N LEU A 68 -23.42 -15.87 13.46
CA LEU A 68 -23.72 -17.26 13.81
C LEU A 68 -24.92 -17.40 14.76
N ASP A 69 -25.26 -16.36 15.51
CA ASP A 69 -26.49 -16.30 16.32
C ASP A 69 -27.73 -16.03 15.46
N GLY A 70 -27.58 -15.26 14.38
CA GLY A 70 -28.66 -14.96 13.43
C GLY A 70 -28.96 -16.09 12.44
N ALA A 71 -27.97 -16.93 12.13
CA ALA A 71 -28.17 -18.19 11.39
C ALA A 71 -28.57 -19.29 12.38
N SER A 72 -29.56 -20.13 12.06
CA SER A 72 -29.86 -21.32 12.88
C SER A 72 -28.55 -22.07 13.15
N ARG A 73 -28.14 -22.19 14.43
CA ARG A 73 -26.91 -22.89 14.85
C ARG A 73 -26.86 -24.37 14.41
N GLY A 74 -27.90 -24.90 13.76
CA GLY A 74 -28.06 -26.29 13.36
C GLY A 74 -28.12 -26.59 11.85
N ASP A 75 -28.10 -25.61 10.93
CA ASP A 75 -28.21 -25.92 9.50
C ASP A 75 -26.83 -25.94 8.81
N GLY A 76 -26.27 -27.15 8.64
CA GLY A 76 -25.13 -27.41 7.76
C GLY A 76 -23.75 -27.09 8.34
N ALA A 77 -23.44 -27.53 9.56
CA ALA A 77 -22.05 -27.71 9.99
C ALA A 77 -21.75 -29.21 10.03
N ALA A 78 -20.58 -29.62 9.55
CA ALA A 78 -20.11 -30.98 9.71
C ALA A 78 -19.99 -31.35 11.21
N ASP A 79 -20.27 -32.61 11.54
CA ASP A 79 -20.22 -33.11 12.91
C ASP A 79 -18.79 -32.97 13.47
N GLY A 80 -18.60 -32.09 14.46
CA GLY A 80 -17.29 -31.77 15.04
C GLY A 80 -16.62 -30.47 14.54
N ALA A 81 -17.25 -29.69 13.65
CA ALA A 81 -16.72 -28.40 13.22
C ALA A 81 -16.78 -27.34 14.34
N VAL A 82 -15.70 -26.56 14.49
CA VAL A 82 -15.68 -25.41 15.40
C VAL A 82 -16.40 -24.20 14.78
N ASP A 83 -16.91 -23.28 15.62
CA ASP A 83 -17.49 -22.04 15.11
C ASP A 83 -16.40 -21.19 14.41
N VAL A 84 -15.20 -21.14 14.99
CA VAL A 84 -14.10 -20.29 14.51
C VAL A 84 -12.74 -21.00 14.56
N ALA A 85 -12.08 -21.15 13.41
CA ALA A 85 -10.65 -21.45 13.38
C ALA A 85 -9.83 -20.15 13.33
N ILE A 86 -8.83 -20.00 14.19
CA ILE A 86 -8.00 -18.80 14.31
C ILE A 86 -6.56 -19.17 13.95
N LEU A 87 -6.05 -18.60 12.87
CA LEU A 87 -4.71 -18.90 12.34
C LEU A 87 -3.71 -17.86 12.84
N GLY A 88 -2.87 -18.22 13.80
CA GLY A 88 -1.83 -17.39 14.41
C GLY A 88 -2.15 -16.98 15.84
N ALA A 89 -1.25 -17.29 16.78
CA ALA A 89 -1.33 -16.94 18.20
C ALA A 89 -0.55 -15.64 18.53
N GLY A 90 -0.59 -14.67 17.62
CA GLY A 90 -0.13 -13.30 17.85
C GLY A 90 -1.16 -12.46 18.59
N ALA A 91 -0.88 -11.17 18.79
CA ALA A 91 -1.78 -10.26 19.52
C ALA A 91 -3.19 -10.17 18.92
N ALA A 92 -3.32 -10.21 17.57
CA ALA A 92 -4.61 -10.18 16.90
C ALA A 92 -5.41 -11.48 17.11
N GLY A 93 -4.77 -12.65 16.90
CA GLY A 93 -5.43 -13.95 17.05
C GLY A 93 -5.82 -14.24 18.50
N MET A 94 -4.95 -13.92 19.45
CA MET A 94 -5.27 -14.08 20.88
C MET A 94 -6.38 -13.13 21.35
N ALA A 95 -6.46 -11.91 20.80
CA ALA A 95 -7.59 -11.01 21.05
C ALA A 95 -8.91 -11.57 20.47
N ALA A 96 -8.86 -12.17 19.27
CA ALA A 96 -10.01 -12.84 18.67
C ALA A 96 -10.46 -14.06 19.49
N ALA A 97 -9.52 -14.89 19.95
CA ALA A 97 -9.80 -16.07 20.77
C ALA A 97 -10.44 -15.70 22.11
N LYS A 98 -9.93 -14.66 22.78
CA LYS A 98 -10.51 -14.13 24.03
C LYS A 98 -11.95 -13.65 23.83
N GLU A 99 -12.23 -12.98 22.72
CA GLU A 99 -13.58 -12.53 22.37
C GLU A 99 -14.51 -13.69 21.95
N CYS A 100 -14.00 -14.72 21.25
CA CYS A 100 -14.77 -15.92 20.94
C CYS A 100 -15.22 -16.63 22.22
N ARG A 101 -14.30 -16.80 23.19
CA ARG A 101 -14.60 -17.34 24.52
C ARG A 101 -15.66 -16.53 25.25
N ARG A 102 -15.53 -15.19 25.25
CA ARG A 102 -16.49 -14.27 25.89
C ARG A 102 -17.92 -14.45 25.34
N GLN A 103 -18.04 -14.81 24.06
CA GLN A 103 -19.32 -15.06 23.40
C GLN A 103 -19.79 -16.51 23.49
N GLY A 104 -19.00 -17.41 24.08
CA GLY A 104 -19.32 -18.84 24.15
C GLY A 104 -19.24 -19.57 22.81
N LEU A 105 -18.47 -19.04 21.84
CA LEU A 105 -18.20 -19.73 20.57
C LEU A 105 -17.17 -20.84 20.78
N SER A 106 -17.33 -21.95 20.07
CA SER A 106 -16.28 -22.98 19.96
C SER A 106 -15.18 -22.50 19.00
N PHE A 107 -13.91 -22.63 19.38
CA PHE A 107 -12.81 -22.18 18.54
C PHE A 107 -11.53 -22.98 18.76
N GLU A 108 -10.66 -22.96 17.76
CA GLU A 108 -9.32 -23.54 17.82
C GLU A 108 -8.29 -22.50 17.32
N VAL A 109 -7.19 -22.34 18.06
CA VAL A 109 -6.09 -21.44 17.68
C VAL A 109 -4.91 -22.27 17.21
N LEU A 110 -4.47 -22.03 15.97
CA LEU A 110 -3.29 -22.67 15.38
C LEU A 110 -2.10 -21.73 15.39
N GLU A 111 -0.93 -22.23 15.76
CA GLU A 111 0.32 -21.47 15.75
C GLU A 111 1.48 -22.33 15.24
N ALA A 112 2.13 -21.88 14.16
CA ALA A 112 3.24 -22.59 13.54
C ALA A 112 4.55 -22.47 14.32
N ASN A 113 4.72 -21.42 15.15
CA ASN A 113 5.91 -21.19 15.95
C ASN A 113 5.55 -21.23 17.44
N ARG A 114 5.34 -20.06 18.05
CA ARG A 114 5.03 -19.93 19.48
C ARG A 114 4.16 -18.71 19.74
N ARG A 115 3.39 -18.78 20.83
CA ARG A 115 2.54 -17.68 21.29
C ARG A 115 3.32 -16.37 21.34
N PHE A 116 2.75 -15.33 20.74
CA PHE A 116 3.33 -13.99 20.66
C PHE A 116 4.75 -13.94 20.04
N ALA A 117 5.12 -14.87 19.15
CA ALA A 117 6.45 -14.96 18.53
C ALA A 117 7.01 -13.59 18.11
N THR A 118 6.25 -12.81 17.34
CA THR A 118 6.66 -11.47 16.88
C THR A 118 7.15 -10.56 18.00
N VAL A 119 6.44 -10.49 19.14
CA VAL A 119 6.80 -9.62 20.28
C VAL A 119 7.96 -10.24 21.08
N LYS A 120 7.91 -11.55 21.32
CA LYS A 120 8.98 -12.30 22.01
C LYS A 120 10.33 -12.18 21.29
N ASP A 121 10.28 -12.07 19.97
CA ASP A 121 11.44 -11.97 19.11
C ASP A 121 12.03 -10.55 19.00
N PHE A 122 11.43 -9.55 19.64
CA PHE A 122 12.08 -8.25 19.75
C PHE A 122 13.37 -8.33 20.60
N GLN A 123 14.26 -7.36 20.41
CA GLN A 123 15.47 -7.22 21.21
C GLN A 123 15.13 -7.08 22.69
N LYS A 124 15.99 -7.61 23.55
CA LYS A 124 15.87 -7.48 25.00
C LYS A 124 15.83 -6.01 25.42
N GLY A 125 14.91 -5.65 26.31
CA GLY A 125 14.73 -4.28 26.79
C GLY A 125 14.20 -3.30 25.73
N LYS A 126 13.69 -3.78 24.59
CA LYS A 126 13.15 -2.91 23.54
C LYS A 126 11.94 -2.12 24.06
N PRO A 127 11.96 -0.77 23.98
CA PRO A 127 10.79 0.04 24.28
C PRO A 127 9.65 -0.27 23.32
N ILE A 128 8.45 -0.48 23.85
CA ILE A 128 7.25 -0.73 23.08
C ILE A 128 6.38 0.52 23.06
N TYR A 129 6.17 1.03 21.85
CA TYR A 129 5.31 2.18 21.63
C TYR A 129 3.89 1.72 21.29
N THR A 130 2.98 1.83 22.26
CA THR A 130 1.58 1.40 22.14
C THR A 130 0.69 2.47 21.51
N TYR A 131 1.13 3.07 20.40
CA TYR A 131 0.32 4.05 19.66
C TYR A 131 -0.90 3.39 19.00
N PRO A 132 -2.07 4.07 18.97
CA PRO A 132 -2.37 5.33 19.65
C PRO A 132 -2.53 5.14 21.17
N GLN A 133 -1.91 5.99 21.99
CA GLN A 133 -1.87 5.80 23.46
C GLN A 133 -3.27 5.85 24.09
N GLN A 134 -4.16 6.72 23.60
CA GLN A 134 -5.52 6.89 24.11
C GLN A 134 -6.51 5.85 23.57
N MET A 135 -6.10 5.03 22.60
CA MET A 135 -6.96 3.98 22.05
C MET A 135 -7.07 2.82 23.03
N THR A 136 -8.30 2.38 23.26
CA THR A 136 -8.64 1.15 23.97
C THR A 136 -9.24 0.17 22.97
N PRO A 137 -8.61 -0.99 22.71
CA PRO A 137 -9.16 -2.01 21.82
C PRO A 137 -10.57 -2.45 22.26
N ALA A 138 -11.43 -2.80 21.31
CA ALA A 138 -12.81 -3.21 21.58
C ALA A 138 -12.96 -4.50 22.40
N GLY A 139 -11.93 -5.34 22.45
CA GLY A 139 -11.89 -6.57 23.25
C GLY A 139 -11.20 -6.42 24.60
N ASP A 140 -11.16 -7.50 25.36
CA ASP A 140 -10.63 -7.54 26.74
C ASP A 140 -9.11 -7.71 26.84
N LEU A 141 -8.43 -8.04 25.75
CA LEU A 141 -6.97 -8.10 25.74
C LEU A 141 -6.41 -6.67 25.79
N ARG A 142 -5.50 -6.42 26.73
CA ARG A 142 -4.82 -5.14 26.93
C ARG A 142 -3.32 -5.28 26.73
N ALA A 143 -2.71 -4.19 26.26
CA ALA A 143 -1.27 -4.06 26.04
C ALA A 143 -0.86 -2.66 26.48
N THR A 144 -0.31 -2.55 27.68
CA THR A 144 0.01 -1.30 28.35
C THR A 144 1.48 -1.19 28.75
N ALA A 145 2.17 -2.33 28.87
CA ALA A 145 3.57 -2.38 29.25
C ALA A 145 4.48 -1.60 28.29
N PRO A 146 5.42 -0.79 28.82
CA PRO A 146 6.29 0.08 28.02
C PRO A 146 7.51 -0.63 27.44
N VAL A 147 7.81 -1.86 27.89
CA VAL A 147 9.00 -2.63 27.49
C VAL A 147 8.59 -4.05 27.11
N LYS A 148 9.33 -4.65 26.17
CA LYS A 148 9.07 -5.98 25.60
C LYS A 148 8.77 -7.06 26.64
N GLU A 149 9.64 -7.25 27.63
CA GLU A 149 9.53 -8.37 28.59
C GLU A 149 8.23 -8.28 29.38
N GLU A 150 7.96 -7.11 29.96
CA GLU A 150 6.72 -6.82 30.69
C GLU A 150 5.47 -6.99 29.79
N LEU A 151 5.57 -6.62 28.51
CA LEU A 151 4.48 -6.79 27.56
C LEU A 151 4.20 -8.27 27.25
N VAL A 152 5.25 -9.08 27.10
CA VAL A 152 5.09 -10.52 26.90
C VAL A 152 4.39 -11.13 28.11
N ASP A 153 4.85 -10.81 29.32
CA ASP A 153 4.26 -11.31 30.56
C ASP A 153 2.80 -10.86 30.71
N GLU A 154 2.50 -9.58 30.41
CA GLU A 154 1.14 -9.02 30.41
C GLU A 154 0.21 -9.77 29.44
N LEU A 155 0.68 -10.07 28.23
CA LEU A 155 -0.11 -10.76 27.21
C LEU A 155 -0.30 -12.25 27.53
N GLU A 156 0.72 -12.93 28.03
CA GLU A 156 0.68 -14.34 28.44
C GLU A 156 -0.28 -14.53 29.62
N ALA A 157 -0.17 -13.70 30.66
CA ALA A 157 -1.02 -13.78 31.84
C ALA A 157 -2.50 -13.61 31.51
N GLN A 158 -2.82 -12.71 30.56
CA GLN A 158 -4.20 -12.45 30.14
C GLN A 158 -4.82 -13.52 29.24
N THR A 159 -4.04 -14.51 28.82
CA THR A 159 -4.46 -15.51 27.83
C THR A 159 -4.09 -16.94 28.20
N THR A 160 -3.60 -17.17 29.42
CA THR A 160 -3.17 -18.51 29.92
C THR A 160 -4.25 -19.58 29.78
N ASP A 161 -5.51 -19.20 29.89
CA ASP A 161 -6.68 -20.07 29.76
C ASP A 161 -7.01 -20.44 28.30
N ILE A 162 -6.36 -19.82 27.30
CA ILE A 162 -6.56 -20.12 25.88
C ILE A 162 -5.56 -21.19 25.44
N GLU A 163 -6.09 -22.34 25.01
CA GLU A 163 -5.30 -23.41 24.40
C GLU A 163 -4.89 -23.02 22.97
N VAL A 164 -3.67 -23.40 22.61
CA VAL A 164 -3.08 -23.14 21.28
C VAL A 164 -2.49 -24.44 20.76
N ARG A 165 -3.01 -24.92 19.63
CA ARG A 165 -2.47 -26.09 18.94
C ARG A 165 -1.28 -25.67 18.09
N HIS A 166 -0.17 -26.39 18.24
CA HIS A 166 1.01 -26.19 17.40
C HIS A 166 0.79 -26.85 16.04
N ALA A 167 0.51 -26.05 15.01
CA ALA A 167 0.26 -26.49 13.65
C ALA A 167 0.42 -25.32 12.67
N GLU A 168 0.92 -25.59 11.46
CA GLU A 168 0.96 -24.62 10.37
C GLU A 168 -0.27 -24.80 9.47
N ALA A 169 -1.00 -23.71 9.23
CA ALA A 169 -2.13 -23.71 8.30
C ALA A 169 -1.63 -23.39 6.88
N GLU A 170 -1.77 -24.34 5.96
CA GLU A 170 -1.23 -24.19 4.60
C GLU A 170 -2.17 -23.46 3.64
N LYS A 171 -3.46 -23.77 3.77
CA LYS A 171 -4.54 -23.18 2.98
C LYS A 171 -5.88 -23.27 3.70
N VAL A 172 -6.78 -22.39 3.30
CA VAL A 172 -8.22 -22.49 3.61
C VAL A 172 -8.93 -22.81 2.31
N GLU A 173 -9.73 -23.86 2.32
CA GLU A 173 -10.55 -24.25 1.17
C GLU A 173 -11.98 -24.58 1.60
N ARG A 174 -12.85 -24.81 0.62
CA ARG A 174 -14.24 -25.21 0.87
C ARG A 174 -14.43 -26.66 0.45
N ARG A 175 -14.68 -27.55 1.41
CA ARG A 175 -15.02 -28.96 1.17
C ARG A 175 -16.49 -29.17 1.57
N ASP A 176 -17.27 -29.75 0.67
CA ASP A 176 -18.70 -30.09 0.91
C ASP A 176 -19.58 -28.96 1.48
N GLY A 177 -19.22 -27.71 1.19
CA GLY A 177 -19.96 -26.54 1.67
C GLY A 177 -19.52 -26.00 3.03
N HIS A 178 -18.46 -26.52 3.63
CA HIS A 178 -17.84 -26.06 4.87
C HIS A 178 -16.43 -25.50 4.61
N LEU A 179 -15.93 -24.62 5.50
CA LEU A 179 -14.54 -24.18 5.43
C LEU A 179 -13.66 -25.23 6.10
N THR A 180 -12.60 -25.61 5.41
CA THR A 180 -11.59 -26.56 5.88
C THR A 180 -10.24 -25.85 5.90
N VAL A 181 -9.58 -25.86 7.05
CA VAL A 181 -8.20 -25.41 7.25
C VAL A 181 -7.31 -26.64 7.16
N VAL A 182 -6.46 -26.71 6.15
CA VAL A 182 -5.51 -27.82 5.99
C VAL A 182 -4.25 -27.53 6.79
N THR A 183 -3.83 -28.48 7.63
CA THR A 183 -2.66 -28.33 8.50
C THR A 183 -1.58 -29.37 8.15
N GLY A 184 -0.51 -28.94 7.47
CA GLY A 184 0.61 -29.79 7.03
C GLY A 184 0.39 -30.50 5.69
N ASP A 185 1.42 -31.25 5.26
CA ASP A 185 1.50 -31.91 3.94
C ASP A 185 0.58 -33.14 3.79
N ALA A 186 0.01 -33.65 4.88
CA ALA A 186 -0.90 -34.79 4.85
C ALA A 186 -2.34 -34.30 4.67
N ASP A 187 -2.99 -34.69 3.56
CA ASP A 187 -4.36 -34.28 3.19
C ASP A 187 -5.44 -34.60 4.26
N ASP A 188 -5.10 -35.44 5.25
CA ASP A 188 -5.98 -35.94 6.30
C ASP A 188 -5.91 -35.16 7.63
N ASP A 189 -4.94 -34.25 7.83
CA ASP A 189 -4.94 -33.37 9.03
C ASP A 189 -5.55 -32.01 8.69
N PHE A 190 -6.78 -31.81 9.15
CA PHE A 190 -7.55 -30.60 8.90
C PHE A 190 -8.47 -30.25 10.05
N ILE A 191 -8.88 -28.98 10.07
CA ILE A 191 -9.89 -28.44 10.99
C ILE A 191 -11.05 -27.90 10.17
N GLU A 192 -12.25 -28.37 10.47
CA GLU A 192 -13.47 -27.81 9.91
C GLU A 192 -13.98 -26.67 10.77
N ALA A 193 -14.30 -25.55 10.12
CA ALA A 193 -14.78 -24.37 10.81
C ALA A 193 -15.94 -23.71 10.07
N ARG A 194 -16.84 -23.08 10.82
CA ARG A 194 -17.92 -22.25 10.22
C ARG A 194 -17.38 -20.92 9.72
N ARG A 195 -16.34 -20.39 10.37
CA ARG A 195 -15.61 -19.17 10.02
C ARG A 195 -14.10 -19.34 10.27
N VAL A 196 -13.28 -18.61 9.52
CA VAL A 196 -11.82 -18.61 9.69
C VAL A 196 -11.31 -17.19 9.87
N ILE A 197 -10.54 -16.95 10.93
CA ILE A 197 -9.81 -15.70 11.17
C ILE A 197 -8.33 -15.93 10.89
N VAL A 198 -7.82 -15.31 9.83
CA VAL A 198 -6.41 -15.32 9.47
C VAL A 198 -5.69 -14.19 10.22
N ALA A 199 -4.88 -14.53 11.20
CA ALA A 199 -4.13 -13.63 12.08
C ALA A 199 -2.60 -13.91 12.07
N ILE A 200 -2.10 -14.51 10.99
CA ILE A 200 -0.70 -14.95 10.82
C ILE A 200 0.34 -13.80 10.77
N GLY A 201 -0.13 -12.56 10.60
CA GLY A 201 0.71 -11.36 10.57
C GLY A 201 1.67 -11.30 9.38
N ARG A 202 2.57 -10.32 9.39
CA ARG A 202 3.57 -10.09 8.32
C ARG A 202 4.89 -10.81 8.54
N SER A 203 5.06 -11.42 9.70
CA SER A 203 6.29 -12.10 10.10
C SER A 203 6.36 -13.48 9.43
N GLY A 204 6.32 -13.52 8.09
CA GLY A 204 6.61 -14.72 7.34
C GLY A 204 8.11 -15.06 7.37
N ASN A 205 8.53 -15.90 6.43
CA ASN A 205 9.90 -16.38 6.33
C ASN A 205 10.90 -15.22 6.19
N PHE A 206 12.08 -15.40 6.78
CA PHE A 206 13.18 -14.48 6.53
C PHE A 206 13.59 -14.61 5.07
N ARG A 207 13.99 -13.48 4.48
CA ARG A 207 14.68 -13.56 3.20
C ARG A 207 16.00 -14.29 3.39
N THR A 208 16.33 -15.14 2.43
CA THR A 208 17.62 -15.80 2.31
C THR A 208 18.56 -14.94 1.49
N LEU A 209 19.86 -15.08 1.76
CA LEU A 209 20.95 -14.54 0.97
C LEU A 209 21.21 -15.40 -0.26
N ASP A 210 20.83 -16.68 -0.20
CA ASP A 210 21.06 -17.70 -1.24
C ASP A 210 22.55 -17.87 -1.57
N VAL A 211 23.39 -17.86 -0.52
CA VAL A 211 24.85 -18.01 -0.59
C VAL A 211 25.31 -19.27 0.14
N PRO A 212 26.42 -19.91 -0.29
CA PRO A 212 26.97 -21.05 0.43
C PRO A 212 27.31 -20.69 1.89
N GLY A 213 26.89 -21.53 2.83
CA GLY A 213 27.17 -21.38 4.26
C GLY A 213 26.15 -20.53 5.04
N GLU A 214 25.08 -20.04 4.39
CA GLU A 214 23.98 -19.36 5.07
C GLU A 214 23.25 -20.27 6.09
N GLU A 215 23.24 -21.57 5.84
CA GLU A 215 22.62 -22.59 6.70
C GLU A 215 23.36 -22.88 8.02
N ARG A 216 24.53 -22.23 8.23
CA ARG A 216 25.36 -22.45 9.43
C ARG A 216 24.69 -21.90 10.69
N GLY A 217 24.91 -22.56 11.82
CA GLY A 217 24.33 -22.18 13.12
C GLY A 217 24.74 -20.80 13.65
N GLN A 218 25.81 -20.20 13.11
CA GLN A 218 26.26 -18.84 13.44
C GLN A 218 25.50 -17.73 12.69
N VAL A 219 24.66 -18.10 11.72
CA VAL A 219 23.83 -17.17 10.95
C VAL A 219 22.47 -17.03 11.63
N HIS A 220 22.11 -15.81 11.97
CA HIS A 220 20.87 -15.47 12.63
C HIS A 220 20.12 -14.39 11.83
N HIS A 221 18.80 -14.46 11.81
CA HIS A 221 17.98 -13.44 11.17
C HIS A 221 17.30 -12.49 12.17
N ARG A 222 17.64 -12.62 13.46
CA ARG A 222 17.17 -11.74 14.54
C ARG A 222 18.23 -11.61 15.61
N LEU A 223 18.34 -10.40 16.17
CA LEU A 223 19.14 -10.11 17.35
C LEU A 223 18.24 -10.12 18.59
N HIS A 224 18.48 -11.06 19.51
CA HIS A 224 17.70 -11.18 20.76
C HIS A 224 18.35 -10.45 21.94
N ASP A 225 19.62 -10.74 22.23
CA ASP A 225 20.38 -10.11 23.32
C ASP A 225 21.70 -9.56 22.78
N PRO A 226 21.81 -8.24 22.52
CA PRO A 226 23.06 -7.63 22.07
C PRO A 226 24.24 -7.87 23.03
N GLY A 227 23.97 -7.93 24.34
CA GLY A 227 24.99 -8.13 25.37
C GLY A 227 25.66 -9.50 25.34
N ALA A 228 25.00 -10.51 24.75
CA ALA A 228 25.57 -11.85 24.60
C ALA A 228 26.73 -11.90 23.59
N HIS A 229 26.90 -10.85 22.78
CA HIS A 229 27.90 -10.77 21.72
C HIS A 229 29.04 -9.78 22.04
N ALA A 230 29.15 -9.34 23.29
CA ALA A 230 30.24 -8.48 23.72
C ALA A 230 31.60 -9.14 23.46
N GLY A 231 32.53 -8.42 22.83
CA GLY A 231 33.85 -8.92 22.49
C GLY A 231 33.91 -9.91 21.31
N GLN A 232 32.80 -10.18 20.60
CA GLN A 232 32.78 -11.00 19.38
C GLN A 232 32.93 -10.14 18.13
N ASP A 233 33.44 -10.73 17.04
CA ASP A 233 33.39 -10.18 15.70
C ASP A 233 32.04 -10.51 15.06
N VAL A 234 31.25 -9.48 14.74
CA VAL A 234 29.86 -9.65 14.30
C VAL A 234 29.64 -8.98 12.95
N LEU A 235 29.16 -9.75 11.96
CA LEU A 235 28.74 -9.20 10.67
C LEU A 235 27.24 -8.98 10.65
N VAL A 236 26.78 -7.75 10.45
CA VAL A 236 25.37 -7.41 10.20
C VAL A 236 25.17 -7.16 8.72
N ILE A 237 24.25 -7.89 8.08
CA ILE A 237 23.95 -7.76 6.65
C ILE A 237 22.59 -7.08 6.48
N GLY A 238 22.57 -5.92 5.83
CA GLY A 238 21.34 -5.21 5.50
C GLY A 238 21.42 -3.70 5.69
N GLY A 239 20.46 -2.99 5.10
CA GLY A 239 20.35 -1.53 5.20
C GLY A 239 18.95 -1.04 5.51
N GLY A 240 18.14 -1.87 6.17
CA GLY A 240 16.85 -1.48 6.75
C GLY A 240 16.98 -0.97 8.18
N ASP A 241 15.90 -0.42 8.74
CA ASP A 241 15.89 0.10 10.11
C ASP A 241 16.29 -0.97 11.14
N SER A 242 15.83 -2.22 10.97
CA SER A 242 16.22 -3.33 11.85
C SER A 242 17.70 -3.69 11.78
N ALA A 243 18.34 -3.56 10.63
CA ALA A 243 19.78 -3.78 10.50
C ALA A 243 20.57 -2.67 11.22
N ALA A 244 20.11 -1.42 11.07
CA ALA A 244 20.69 -0.27 11.75
C ALA A 244 20.54 -0.38 13.29
N GLU A 245 19.33 -0.68 13.79
CA GLU A 245 19.09 -0.90 15.22
C GLU A 245 19.94 -2.04 15.78
N ALA A 246 20.10 -3.14 15.03
CA ALA A 246 20.92 -4.27 15.46
C ALA A 246 22.41 -3.90 15.56
N ALA A 247 22.97 -3.27 14.52
CA ALA A 247 24.37 -2.88 14.51
C ALA A 247 24.72 -1.85 15.58
N ILE A 248 23.85 -0.86 15.81
CA ILE A 248 23.99 0.11 16.90
C ILE A 248 23.98 -0.61 18.24
N ALA A 249 22.99 -1.47 18.50
CA ALA A 249 22.85 -2.16 19.78
C ALA A 249 24.04 -3.10 20.07
N LEU A 250 24.55 -3.81 19.05
CA LEU A 250 25.72 -4.68 19.18
C LEU A 250 26.99 -3.88 19.49
N ALA A 251 27.24 -2.78 18.77
CA ALA A 251 28.40 -1.93 19.00
C ALA A 251 28.35 -1.30 20.40
N GLU A 252 27.19 -0.82 20.84
CA GLU A 252 27.00 -0.25 22.18
C GLU A 252 27.12 -1.30 23.29
N ALA A 253 26.84 -2.57 22.97
CA ALA A 253 27.01 -3.70 23.88
C ALA A 253 28.45 -4.24 23.94
N GLY A 254 29.38 -3.72 23.13
CA GLY A 254 30.78 -4.12 23.17
C GLY A 254 31.24 -5.07 22.06
N ALA A 255 30.42 -5.33 21.04
CA ALA A 255 30.82 -6.17 19.90
C ALA A 255 31.67 -5.38 18.88
N ARG A 256 32.51 -6.09 18.10
CA ARG A 256 33.22 -5.54 16.93
C ARG A 256 32.34 -5.77 15.69
N VAL A 257 31.57 -4.76 15.32
CA VAL A 257 30.52 -4.90 14.31
C VAL A 257 31.02 -4.45 12.95
N THR A 258 30.87 -5.30 11.93
CA THR A 258 30.91 -4.88 10.53
C THR A 258 29.49 -4.87 9.98
N LEU A 259 29.00 -3.75 9.46
CA LEU A 259 27.72 -3.68 8.76
C LEU A 259 27.94 -3.60 7.25
N SER A 260 27.45 -4.61 6.54
CA SER A 260 27.54 -4.77 5.09
C SER A 260 26.22 -4.41 4.42
N TYR A 261 26.26 -3.54 3.41
CA TYR A 261 25.07 -3.12 2.69
C TYR A 261 25.29 -2.90 1.19
N ARG A 262 24.52 -3.61 0.37
CA ARG A 262 24.62 -3.62 -1.10
C ARG A 262 24.41 -2.30 -1.83
N ARG A 263 23.96 -1.22 -1.17
CA ARG A 263 23.75 0.09 -1.82
C ARG A 263 24.71 1.12 -1.23
N SER A 264 25.00 2.16 -2.00
CA SER A 264 25.84 3.29 -1.57
C SER A 264 25.21 4.20 -0.53
N THR A 265 23.90 4.09 -0.27
CA THR A 265 23.22 5.01 0.66
C THR A 265 22.04 4.36 1.37
N PHE A 266 21.93 4.60 2.68
CA PHE A 266 20.77 4.23 3.48
C PHE A 266 19.55 5.06 3.07
N THR A 267 18.47 4.36 2.71
CA THR A 267 17.21 4.96 2.25
C THR A 267 16.00 4.48 3.06
N ARG A 268 16.18 3.45 3.88
CA ARG A 268 15.11 2.76 4.63
C ARG A 268 15.14 3.01 6.15
N PRO A 269 16.30 3.11 6.82
CA PRO A 269 16.34 3.37 8.25
C PRO A 269 15.82 4.78 8.56
N LYS A 270 15.40 4.97 9.81
CA LYS A 270 15.06 6.30 10.31
C LYS A 270 16.29 7.24 10.23
N PRO A 271 16.11 8.54 10.00
CA PRO A 271 17.21 9.50 9.94
C PRO A 271 18.10 9.46 11.20
N GLU A 272 17.50 9.31 12.38
CA GLU A 272 18.21 9.26 13.67
C GLU A 272 19.14 8.03 13.76
N ASN A 273 18.66 6.87 13.31
CA ASN A 273 19.45 5.64 13.26
C ASN A 273 20.59 5.74 12.24
N THR A 274 20.34 6.37 11.10
CA THR A 274 21.37 6.59 10.07
C THR A 274 22.48 7.50 10.58
N GLU A 275 22.11 8.57 11.29
CA GLU A 275 23.07 9.49 11.91
C GLU A 275 23.89 8.80 13.00
N ARG A 276 23.25 7.99 13.85
CA ARG A 276 23.92 7.24 14.92
C ARG A 276 24.90 6.20 14.37
N LEU A 277 24.55 5.48 13.29
CA LEU A 277 25.46 4.59 12.60
C LEU A 277 26.73 5.30 12.13
N ARG A 278 26.60 6.47 11.51
CA ARG A 278 27.75 7.24 11.02
C ARG A 278 28.65 7.69 12.16
N LYS A 279 28.08 8.21 13.25
CA LYS A 279 28.83 8.62 14.44
C LYS A 279 29.61 7.46 15.06
N LEU A 280 28.99 6.29 15.20
CA LEU A 280 29.66 5.09 15.71
C LEU A 280 30.76 4.60 14.75
N ALA A 281 30.53 4.70 13.44
CA ALA A 281 31.54 4.35 12.44
C ALA A 281 32.76 5.27 12.47
N GLU A 282 32.54 6.57 12.61
CA GLU A 282 33.60 7.57 12.74
C GLU A 282 34.38 7.40 14.05
N ALA A 283 33.68 7.16 15.16
CA ALA A 283 34.31 6.91 16.46
C ALA A 283 35.13 5.61 16.48
N GLY A 284 34.62 4.53 15.88
CA GLY A 284 35.32 3.25 15.78
C GLY A 284 36.54 3.27 14.85
N ALA A 285 36.61 4.23 13.93
CA ALA A 285 37.77 4.44 13.06
C ALA A 285 38.87 5.29 13.71
N ALA A 286 38.60 5.94 14.84
CA ALA A 286 39.43 7.02 15.37
C ALA A 286 40.52 6.59 16.37
N GLU A 287 40.46 5.42 17.03
CA GLU A 287 41.54 4.87 17.88
C GLU A 287 41.18 3.49 18.45
N ASP A 288 42.20 2.69 18.80
CA ASP A 288 42.12 1.42 19.54
C ASP A 288 41.25 1.59 20.78
N SER A 289 39.98 1.20 20.67
CA SER A 289 39.02 1.24 21.76
C SER A 289 39.33 0.11 22.73
N ASP A 290 40.23 0.42 23.67
CA ASP A 290 40.61 -0.44 24.79
C ASP A 290 39.33 -0.88 25.56
N GLY A 291 38.79 -2.04 25.18
CA GLY A 291 37.62 -2.68 25.80
C GLY A 291 36.23 -2.19 25.34
N GLY A 292 36.12 -1.31 24.33
CA GLY A 292 34.84 -0.82 23.81
C GLY A 292 34.41 -1.49 22.50
N GLY A 293 33.11 -1.57 22.23
CA GLY A 293 32.60 -2.06 20.94
C GLY A 293 32.89 -1.08 19.81
N SER A 294 32.97 -1.58 18.58
CA SER A 294 33.29 -0.79 17.39
C SER A 294 32.32 -1.08 16.25
N LEU A 295 32.22 -0.16 15.29
CA LEU A 295 31.36 -0.32 14.12
C LEU A 295 32.10 0.09 12.85
N ARG A 296 32.15 -0.80 11.87
CA ARG A 296 32.69 -0.57 10.53
C ARG A 296 31.57 -0.66 9.51
N LEU A 297 31.48 0.31 8.60
CA LEU A 297 30.52 0.29 7.49
C LEU A 297 31.20 -0.14 6.20
N ILE A 298 30.67 -1.18 5.55
CA ILE A 298 31.05 -1.59 4.20
C ILE A 298 29.81 -1.39 3.31
N MET A 299 29.90 -0.41 2.41
CA MET A 299 28.83 -0.05 1.49
C MET A 299 29.11 -0.63 0.11
N GLU A 300 28.06 -0.76 -0.70
CA GLU A 300 28.14 -1.36 -2.04
C GLU A 300 28.77 -2.76 -2.03
N SER A 301 28.42 -3.54 -0.99
CA SER A 301 28.92 -4.89 -0.77
C SER A 301 27.84 -5.96 -0.90
N ASN A 302 28.21 -7.11 -1.48
CA ASN A 302 27.37 -8.32 -1.51
C ASN A 302 28.12 -9.48 -0.86
N VAL A 303 27.41 -10.30 -0.10
CA VAL A 303 27.97 -11.53 0.48
C VAL A 303 28.05 -12.59 -0.61
N GLU A 304 29.16 -13.31 -0.68
CA GLU A 304 29.37 -14.40 -1.65
C GLU A 304 29.40 -15.78 -0.97
N GLU A 305 29.97 -15.87 0.23
CA GLU A 305 30.18 -17.13 0.95
C GLU A 305 30.34 -16.86 2.45
N ILE A 306 29.69 -17.66 3.29
CA ILE A 306 29.83 -17.63 4.76
C ILE A 306 30.59 -18.88 5.20
N ARG A 307 31.71 -18.68 5.90
CA ARG A 307 32.56 -19.77 6.43
C ARG A 307 32.46 -19.81 7.95
N GLU A 308 33.25 -20.67 8.56
CA GLU A 308 33.23 -20.87 10.01
C GLU A 308 33.75 -19.64 10.75
N ASP A 309 34.87 -19.07 10.31
CA ASP A 309 35.52 -17.94 11.00
C ASP A 309 35.45 -16.61 10.20
N ASP A 310 35.07 -16.66 8.92
CA ASP A 310 35.09 -15.51 8.03
C ASP A 310 33.94 -15.48 7.01
N VAL A 311 33.69 -14.30 6.45
CA VAL A 311 32.70 -14.08 5.39
C VAL A 311 33.35 -13.35 4.23
N ARG A 312 33.13 -13.87 3.02
CA ARG A 312 33.61 -13.27 1.78
C ARG A 312 32.56 -12.31 1.22
N LEU A 313 33.01 -11.09 0.94
CA LEU A 313 32.20 -10.02 0.38
C LEU A 313 32.81 -9.56 -0.96
N THR A 314 31.97 -9.31 -1.95
CA THR A 314 32.35 -8.50 -3.11
C THR A 314 32.04 -7.04 -2.78
N VAL A 315 33.04 -6.16 -2.80
CA VAL A 315 32.91 -4.73 -2.55
C VAL A 315 33.15 -3.96 -3.85
N ALA A 316 32.24 -3.07 -4.22
CA ALA A 316 32.43 -2.22 -5.39
C ALA A 316 33.46 -1.12 -5.07
N ASP A 317 34.68 -1.23 -5.61
CA ASP A 317 35.69 -0.19 -5.51
C ASP A 317 35.98 0.41 -6.89
N GLY A 318 35.48 1.63 -7.15
CA GLY A 318 35.87 2.45 -8.30
C GLY A 318 35.70 1.86 -9.71
N GLY A 319 35.03 0.71 -9.89
CA GLY A 319 34.79 0.05 -11.18
C GLY A 319 35.36 -1.37 -11.31
N SER A 320 36.20 -1.83 -10.37
CA SER A 320 36.63 -3.24 -10.27
C SER A 320 36.20 -3.78 -8.91
N GLY A 321 35.22 -4.69 -8.88
CA GLY A 321 34.80 -5.33 -7.64
C GLY A 321 35.98 -6.06 -6.98
N GLY A 322 36.33 -5.67 -5.75
CA GLY A 322 37.35 -6.34 -4.95
C GLY A 322 36.71 -7.37 -4.03
N LEU A 323 37.35 -8.54 -3.89
CA LEU A 323 36.96 -9.50 -2.86
C LEU A 323 37.59 -9.07 -1.54
N GLU A 324 36.75 -8.87 -0.53
CA GLU A 324 37.15 -8.60 0.84
C GLU A 324 36.72 -9.79 1.73
N THR A 325 37.56 -10.15 2.69
CA THR A 325 37.25 -11.18 3.71
C THR A 325 37.13 -10.50 5.06
N VAL A 326 36.03 -10.74 5.76
CA VAL A 326 35.71 -10.15 7.06
C VAL A 326 35.61 -11.27 8.09
N SER A 327 36.35 -11.15 9.19
CA SER A 327 36.23 -12.07 10.33
C SER A 327 34.84 -11.92 10.95
N ALA A 328 34.15 -13.03 11.23
CA ALA A 328 32.84 -12.99 11.88
C ALA A 328 32.56 -14.28 12.65
N ASP A 329 32.54 -14.19 13.98
CA ASP A 329 32.07 -15.25 14.87
C ASP A 329 30.57 -15.49 14.70
N VAL A 330 29.81 -14.41 14.43
CA VAL A 330 28.35 -14.42 14.32
C VAL A 330 27.91 -13.52 13.16
N VAL A 331 26.90 -13.97 12.41
CA VAL A 331 26.33 -13.23 11.27
C VAL A 331 24.86 -12.93 11.51
N PHE A 332 24.45 -11.67 11.43
CA PHE A 332 23.05 -11.25 11.46
C PHE A 332 22.54 -10.84 10.07
N ALA A 333 21.82 -11.73 9.41
CA ALA A 333 21.17 -11.51 8.11
C ALA A 333 19.85 -10.72 8.26
N MET A 334 19.97 -9.41 8.48
CA MET A 334 18.87 -8.45 8.72
C MET A 334 18.28 -7.88 7.42
N ILE A 335 18.00 -8.76 6.44
CA ILE A 335 17.59 -8.40 5.07
C ILE A 335 16.07 -8.33 4.85
N GLY A 336 15.30 -8.48 5.92
CA GLY A 336 13.85 -8.39 5.94
C GLY A 336 13.16 -9.74 5.85
N ARG A 337 11.83 -9.70 5.78
CA ARG A 337 10.96 -10.87 5.71
C ARG A 337 10.09 -10.82 4.48
N GLU A 338 9.65 -11.98 4.03
CA GLU A 338 8.63 -12.12 3.00
C GLU A 338 7.26 -12.23 3.66
N ALA A 339 6.29 -11.51 3.11
CA ALA A 339 4.91 -11.69 3.54
C ALA A 339 4.45 -13.09 3.10
N PRO A 340 3.60 -13.79 3.88
CA PRO A 340 3.11 -15.13 3.55
C PRO A 340 2.05 -15.08 2.42
N LEU A 341 2.45 -14.59 1.23
CA LEU A 341 1.54 -14.38 0.10
C LEU A 341 1.00 -15.69 -0.48
N ASP A 342 1.78 -16.76 -0.40
CA ASP A 342 1.40 -18.05 -0.98
C ASP A 342 0.25 -18.72 -0.22
N PHE A 343 0.15 -18.51 1.09
CA PHE A 343 -1.05 -18.92 1.86
C PHE A 343 -2.31 -18.27 1.28
N PHE A 344 -2.28 -16.96 1.00
CA PHE A 344 -3.43 -16.24 0.44
C PHE A 344 -3.78 -16.72 -0.96
N ARG A 345 -2.78 -16.93 -1.81
CA ARG A 345 -2.97 -17.46 -3.17
C ARG A 345 -3.56 -18.87 -3.15
N ARG A 346 -2.99 -19.78 -2.35
CA ARG A 346 -3.51 -21.15 -2.18
C ARG A 346 -4.93 -21.19 -1.63
N SER A 347 -5.28 -20.21 -0.79
CA SER A 347 -6.62 -20.05 -0.22
C SER A 347 -7.61 -19.30 -1.12
N GLY A 348 -7.20 -18.88 -2.32
CA GLY A 348 -8.05 -18.10 -3.23
C GLY A 348 -8.38 -16.68 -2.77
N ILE A 349 -7.64 -16.14 -1.80
CA ILE A 349 -7.83 -14.79 -1.26
C ILE A 349 -7.14 -13.78 -2.20
N GLU A 350 -7.91 -12.81 -2.69
CA GLU A 350 -7.41 -11.77 -3.59
C GLU A 350 -6.38 -10.87 -2.89
N LEU A 351 -5.31 -10.53 -3.62
CA LEU A 351 -4.30 -9.57 -3.18
C LEU A 351 -4.52 -8.18 -3.80
N ARG A 352 -4.24 -7.12 -3.03
CA ARG A 352 -4.31 -5.72 -3.49
C ARG A 352 -3.25 -5.46 -4.55
N GLY A 353 -3.66 -4.90 -5.70
CA GLY A 353 -2.74 -4.55 -6.78
C GLY A 353 -2.11 -5.75 -7.51
N ASP A 354 -2.47 -6.99 -7.15
CA ASP A 354 -1.95 -8.19 -7.80
C ASP A 354 -2.48 -8.38 -9.23
N TRP A 355 -1.58 -8.33 -10.21
CA TRP A 355 -1.88 -8.62 -11.61
C TRP A 355 -1.73 -10.11 -11.94
N GLY A 356 -1.37 -10.93 -10.95
CA GLY A 356 -1.06 -12.33 -11.09
C GLY A 356 0.45 -12.60 -11.09
N ALA A 357 0.82 -13.85 -11.35
CA ALA A 357 2.22 -14.26 -11.41
C ALA A 357 2.90 -13.67 -12.66
N THR A 358 3.63 -12.57 -12.49
CA THR A 358 4.47 -11.99 -13.55
C THR A 358 5.88 -12.59 -13.48
N PRO A 359 6.52 -12.91 -14.63
CA PRO A 359 7.88 -13.42 -14.64
C PRO A 359 8.89 -12.41 -14.07
N ASP A 360 9.80 -12.86 -13.21
CA ASP A 360 10.83 -12.00 -12.60
C ASP A 360 11.96 -11.59 -13.57
N SER A 361 11.97 -12.13 -14.79
CA SER A 361 12.95 -11.77 -15.81
C SER A 361 12.39 -11.87 -17.23
N TRP A 362 12.99 -11.08 -18.13
CA TRP A 362 12.73 -11.15 -19.57
C TRP A 362 12.95 -12.56 -20.13
N LYS A 363 13.93 -13.29 -19.59
CA LYS A 363 14.22 -14.68 -19.99
C LYS A 363 13.05 -15.60 -19.62
N ALA A 364 12.58 -15.54 -18.38
CA ALA A 364 11.45 -16.35 -17.91
C ALA A 364 10.16 -16.07 -18.69
N MET A 365 9.91 -14.81 -19.08
CA MET A 365 8.77 -14.41 -19.90
C MET A 365 8.78 -15.03 -21.30
N LEU A 366 9.96 -15.15 -21.92
CA LEU A 366 10.12 -15.67 -23.29
C LEU A 366 10.25 -17.19 -23.33
N THR A 367 10.69 -17.84 -22.25
CA THR A 367 10.94 -19.29 -22.22
C THR A 367 9.73 -20.11 -21.80
N SER A 368 8.69 -19.50 -21.21
CA SER A 368 7.49 -20.21 -20.79
C SER A 368 6.24 -19.36 -21.00
N ALA A 369 5.13 -20.00 -21.37
CA ALA A 369 3.80 -19.40 -21.41
C ALA A 369 2.96 -19.72 -20.16
N SER A 370 3.50 -20.47 -19.19
CA SER A 370 2.76 -20.88 -17.99
C SER A 370 2.29 -19.69 -17.14
N TRP A 371 3.06 -18.60 -17.13
CA TRP A 371 2.72 -17.37 -16.41
C TRP A 371 1.43 -16.72 -16.92
N LEU A 372 1.06 -16.90 -18.20
CA LEU A 372 -0.20 -16.39 -18.75
C LEU A 372 -1.43 -16.98 -18.02
N LYS A 373 -1.32 -18.22 -17.52
CA LYS A 373 -2.39 -18.85 -16.71
C LYS A 373 -2.49 -18.25 -15.31
N GLY A 374 -1.39 -17.70 -14.80
CA GLY A 374 -1.31 -17.07 -13.49
C GLY A 374 -1.72 -15.59 -13.50
N LEU A 375 -2.03 -15.01 -14.67
CA LEU A 375 -2.46 -13.61 -14.79
C LEU A 375 -3.92 -13.42 -14.37
N ASN A 376 -4.19 -12.26 -13.78
CA ASN A 376 -5.55 -11.81 -13.47
C ASN A 376 -6.23 -11.23 -14.72
N TRP A 377 -6.72 -12.10 -15.60
CA TRP A 377 -7.38 -11.72 -16.86
C TRP A 377 -8.60 -10.82 -16.68
N THR A 378 -9.29 -10.89 -15.54
CA THR A 378 -10.41 -10.00 -15.22
C THR A 378 -9.93 -8.55 -15.10
N ARG A 379 -8.80 -8.32 -14.41
CA ARG A 379 -8.21 -6.97 -14.30
C ARG A 379 -7.65 -6.48 -15.63
N ILE A 380 -6.98 -7.36 -16.39
CA ILE A 380 -6.44 -7.03 -17.70
C ILE A 380 -7.56 -6.67 -18.68
N GLY A 381 -8.64 -7.46 -18.72
CA GLY A 381 -9.83 -7.18 -19.52
C GLY A 381 -10.50 -5.88 -19.10
N GLY A 382 -10.63 -5.62 -17.80
CA GLY A 382 -11.16 -4.35 -17.29
C GLY A 382 -10.32 -3.14 -17.70
N PHE A 383 -8.99 -3.24 -17.63
CA PHE A 383 -8.08 -2.19 -18.08
C PHE A 383 -8.16 -1.97 -19.59
N ALA A 384 -8.17 -3.04 -20.39
CA ALA A 384 -8.32 -2.95 -21.83
C ALA A 384 -9.67 -2.33 -22.23
N ALA A 385 -10.76 -2.73 -21.58
CA ALA A 385 -12.08 -2.14 -21.79
C ALA A 385 -12.11 -0.65 -21.42
N PHE A 386 -11.49 -0.27 -20.30
CA PHE A 386 -11.35 1.14 -19.90
C PHE A 386 -10.52 1.94 -20.92
N PHE A 387 -9.41 1.37 -21.41
CA PHE A 387 -8.57 2.00 -22.41
C PHE A 387 -9.31 2.20 -23.74
N LEU A 388 -10.02 1.18 -24.22
CA LEU A 388 -10.86 1.27 -25.42
C LEU A 388 -11.98 2.30 -25.24
N PHE A 389 -12.60 2.34 -24.06
CA PHE A 389 -13.58 3.37 -23.72
C PHE A 389 -12.98 4.78 -23.77
N MET A 390 -11.76 4.99 -23.26
CA MET A 390 -11.07 6.28 -23.35
C MET A 390 -10.72 6.67 -24.78
N CYS A 391 -10.27 5.72 -25.61
CA CYS A 391 -10.06 5.95 -27.04
C CYS A 391 -11.37 6.35 -27.74
N ALA A 392 -12.49 5.70 -27.38
CA ALA A 392 -13.80 6.04 -27.94
C ALA A 392 -14.26 7.45 -27.52
N VAL A 393 -14.14 7.80 -26.23
CA VAL A 393 -14.47 9.15 -25.73
C VAL A 393 -13.58 10.21 -26.40
N PHE A 394 -12.28 9.96 -26.56
CA PHE A 394 -11.38 10.89 -27.23
C PHE A 394 -11.70 11.04 -28.72
N SER A 395 -11.99 9.93 -29.41
CA SER A 395 -12.42 9.94 -30.82
C SER A 395 -13.76 10.63 -31.03
N TRP A 396 -14.64 10.61 -30.03
CA TRP A 396 -15.92 11.32 -30.06
C TRP A 396 -15.78 12.81 -29.69
N LYS A 397 -14.85 13.17 -28.82
CA LYS A 397 -14.57 14.58 -28.46
C LYS A 397 -13.86 15.33 -29.58
N ASN A 398 -12.90 14.69 -30.24
CA ASN A 398 -12.10 15.32 -31.27
C ASN A 398 -12.93 15.50 -32.55
N SER A 399 -13.08 16.73 -33.04
CA SER A 399 -13.86 17.08 -34.24
C SER A 399 -13.35 16.41 -35.53
N SER A 400 -12.14 15.85 -35.51
CA SER A 400 -11.54 15.05 -36.59
C SER A 400 -11.59 13.53 -36.37
N GLY A 401 -12.20 13.06 -35.28
CA GLY A 401 -12.27 11.65 -34.94
C GLY A 401 -13.35 10.88 -35.69
N LEU A 402 -13.10 9.59 -35.93
CA LEU A 402 -14.04 8.70 -36.63
C LEU A 402 -15.43 8.64 -35.98
N LEU A 403 -15.49 8.55 -34.65
CA LEU A 403 -16.77 8.49 -33.92
C LEU A 403 -17.51 9.83 -33.95
N TYR A 404 -16.80 10.96 -33.91
CA TYR A 404 -17.40 12.29 -34.07
C TYR A 404 -18.07 12.41 -35.44
N GLY A 405 -17.34 12.10 -36.52
CA GLY A 405 -17.87 12.18 -37.89
C GLY A 405 -19.07 11.27 -38.13
N TRP A 406 -19.03 10.04 -37.61
CA TRP A 406 -20.17 9.12 -37.67
C TRP A 406 -21.39 9.65 -36.90
N ALA A 407 -21.20 10.10 -35.65
CA ALA A 407 -22.29 10.59 -34.81
C ALA A 407 -22.91 11.87 -35.38
N GLN A 408 -22.10 12.77 -35.94
CA GLN A 408 -22.57 13.98 -36.60
C GLN A 408 -23.37 13.65 -37.87
N ALA A 409 -22.85 12.76 -38.73
CA ALA A 409 -23.53 12.33 -39.96
C ALA A 409 -24.86 11.61 -39.67
N ALA A 410 -24.94 10.86 -38.58
CA ALA A 410 -26.16 10.19 -38.13
C ALA A 410 -27.18 11.15 -37.49
N GLY A 411 -26.83 12.42 -37.27
CA GLY A 411 -27.67 13.34 -36.49
C GLY A 411 -27.92 12.81 -35.07
N ALA A 412 -26.95 12.12 -34.49
CA ALA A 412 -27.08 11.58 -33.15
C ALA A 412 -26.94 12.70 -32.10
N PHE A 413 -27.42 12.44 -30.89
CA PHE A 413 -27.16 13.29 -29.75
C PHE A 413 -25.63 13.50 -29.57
N PRO A 414 -25.15 14.72 -29.28
CA PRO A 414 -25.90 15.94 -28.96
C PRO A 414 -26.15 16.90 -30.14
N PHE A 415 -25.77 16.53 -31.37
CA PHE A 415 -25.77 17.46 -32.51
C PHE A 415 -27.15 18.02 -32.86
N THR A 416 -28.22 17.30 -32.49
CA THR A 416 -29.62 17.72 -32.65
C THR A 416 -30.06 18.83 -31.71
N LEU A 417 -29.32 19.10 -30.63
CA LEU A 417 -29.70 20.10 -29.62
C LEU A 417 -29.58 21.54 -30.16
N SER A 418 -28.76 21.76 -31.19
CA SER A 418 -28.62 23.05 -31.86
C SER A 418 -29.95 23.55 -32.45
N ALA A 419 -30.74 22.65 -33.04
CA ALA A 419 -32.07 22.96 -33.57
C ALA A 419 -33.06 23.35 -32.46
N TRP A 420 -32.93 22.75 -31.28
CA TRP A 420 -33.77 23.09 -30.14
C TRP A 420 -33.36 24.44 -29.53
N ALA A 421 -32.06 24.74 -29.49
CA ALA A 421 -31.57 26.03 -29.02
C ALA A 421 -32.13 27.21 -29.83
N GLN A 422 -32.27 27.03 -31.15
CA GLN A 422 -32.85 28.04 -32.07
C GLN A 422 -34.35 28.31 -31.82
N SER A 423 -35.05 27.42 -31.12
CA SER A 423 -36.46 27.61 -30.74
C SER A 423 -36.66 28.47 -29.49
N LEU A 424 -35.58 28.77 -28.77
CA LEU A 424 -35.59 29.60 -27.57
C LEU A 424 -35.16 31.04 -27.90
N PRO A 425 -35.49 32.03 -27.04
CA PRO A 425 -35.04 33.40 -27.23
C PRO A 425 -33.51 33.50 -27.33
N GLU A 426 -33.02 34.31 -28.27
CA GLU A 426 -31.59 34.56 -28.47
C GLU A 426 -30.96 35.01 -27.16
N HIS A 427 -29.78 34.46 -26.86
CA HIS A 427 -28.99 34.74 -25.65
C HIS A 427 -29.70 34.53 -24.29
N SER A 428 -30.86 33.86 -24.27
CA SER A 428 -31.44 33.33 -23.02
C SER A 428 -30.53 32.27 -22.39
N LEU A 429 -30.63 32.09 -21.07
CA LEU A 429 -29.84 31.07 -20.37
C LEU A 429 -30.11 29.65 -20.91
N GLY A 430 -31.36 29.38 -21.32
CA GLY A 430 -31.74 28.12 -21.95
C GLY A 430 -31.14 27.93 -23.35
N SER A 431 -31.13 28.97 -24.19
CA SER A 431 -30.53 28.87 -25.52
C SER A 431 -29.01 28.73 -25.44
N VAL A 432 -28.35 29.48 -24.54
CA VAL A 432 -26.91 29.33 -24.26
C VAL A 432 -26.57 27.91 -23.82
N LEU A 433 -27.31 27.36 -22.85
CA LEU A 433 -27.04 26.02 -22.34
C LEU A 433 -27.21 24.94 -23.41
N LEU A 434 -28.29 25.00 -24.20
CA LEU A 434 -28.53 24.03 -25.29
C LEU A 434 -27.50 24.16 -26.41
N THR A 435 -27.09 25.39 -26.74
CA THR A 435 -26.02 25.64 -27.72
C THR A 435 -24.69 25.07 -27.21
N SER A 436 -24.30 25.31 -25.96
CA SER A 436 -23.11 24.67 -25.35
C SER A 436 -23.22 23.14 -25.37
N ALA A 437 -24.36 22.62 -24.95
CA ALA A 437 -24.63 21.19 -24.91
C ALA A 437 -24.62 20.54 -26.30
N SER A 438 -24.74 21.28 -27.40
CA SER A 438 -24.63 20.71 -28.74
C SER A 438 -23.21 20.22 -29.09
N SER A 439 -22.19 20.62 -28.31
CA SER A 439 -20.80 20.22 -28.49
C SER A 439 -20.41 19.04 -27.59
N PRO A 440 -19.72 18.00 -28.10
CA PRO A 440 -19.18 16.92 -27.27
C PRO A 440 -18.25 17.39 -26.14
N SER A 441 -17.56 18.52 -26.31
CA SER A 441 -16.68 19.10 -25.29
C SER A 441 -17.42 19.48 -24.01
N PHE A 442 -18.68 19.92 -24.11
CA PHE A 442 -19.53 20.26 -22.96
C PHE A 442 -19.73 19.06 -22.03
N TYR A 443 -19.95 17.87 -22.58
CA TYR A 443 -20.15 16.67 -21.77
C TYR A 443 -18.86 16.21 -21.10
N TYR A 444 -17.71 16.45 -21.74
CA TYR A 444 -16.42 16.16 -21.14
C TYR A 444 -16.15 17.04 -19.91
N THR A 445 -16.35 18.36 -20.05
CA THR A 445 -16.16 19.32 -18.94
C THR A 445 -17.20 19.14 -17.85
N LEU A 446 -18.45 18.81 -18.22
CA LEU A 446 -19.51 18.44 -17.28
C LEU A 446 -19.16 17.18 -16.49
N ALA A 447 -18.76 16.10 -17.17
CA ALA A 447 -18.41 14.83 -16.52
C ALA A 447 -17.22 15.00 -15.57
N TYR A 448 -16.17 15.70 -16.01
CA TYR A 448 -15.02 16.04 -15.17
C TYR A 448 -15.44 16.82 -13.92
N SER A 449 -16.23 17.87 -14.10
CA SER A 449 -16.73 18.72 -13.00
C SER A 449 -17.63 17.93 -12.04
N ALA A 450 -18.51 17.07 -12.56
CA ALA A 450 -19.37 16.22 -11.76
C ALA A 450 -18.56 15.23 -10.91
N ILE A 451 -17.52 14.63 -11.47
CA ILE A 451 -16.60 13.74 -10.74
C ILE A 451 -15.96 14.50 -9.56
N VAL A 452 -15.40 15.69 -9.80
CA VAL A 452 -14.79 16.52 -8.75
C VAL A 452 -15.78 16.80 -7.62
N VAL A 453 -17.02 17.16 -7.95
CA VAL A 453 -18.07 17.44 -6.96
C VAL A 453 -18.49 16.17 -6.21
N ILE A 454 -18.73 15.04 -6.90
CA ILE A 454 -19.17 13.78 -6.27
C ILE A 454 -18.09 13.24 -5.31
N PHE A 455 -16.84 13.18 -5.75
CA PHE A 455 -15.75 12.71 -4.89
C PHE A 455 -15.45 13.70 -3.77
N GLY A 456 -15.54 15.01 -4.04
CA GLY A 456 -15.45 16.04 -3.02
C GLY A 456 -16.52 15.86 -1.94
N TRP A 457 -17.78 15.68 -2.33
CA TRP A 457 -18.89 15.44 -1.42
C TRP A 457 -18.67 14.17 -0.57
N ARG A 458 -18.27 13.05 -1.19
CA ARG A 458 -17.94 11.82 -0.46
C ARG A 458 -16.79 12.02 0.54
N ARG A 459 -15.79 12.85 0.19
CA ARG A 459 -14.69 13.20 1.11
C ARG A 459 -15.20 13.98 2.32
N VAL A 460 -16.10 14.94 2.12
CA VAL A 460 -16.71 15.72 3.20
C VAL A 460 -17.52 14.81 4.13
N GLN A 461 -18.35 13.91 3.58
CA GLN A 461 -19.13 12.96 4.38
C GLN A 461 -18.25 12.02 5.22
N ARG A 462 -17.09 11.59 4.71
CA ARG A 462 -16.19 10.67 5.43
C ARG A 462 -15.39 11.31 6.56
N ARG A 463 -14.96 12.57 6.40
CA ARG A 463 -14.07 13.23 7.38
C ARG A 463 -14.76 14.24 8.29
N GLY A 464 -15.92 14.78 7.89
CA GLY A 464 -16.84 15.52 8.77
C GLY A 464 -16.35 16.83 9.41
N THR A 465 -15.14 17.32 9.10
CA THR A 465 -14.61 18.56 9.70
C THR A 465 -14.88 19.80 8.86
N GLU A 466 -15.10 20.95 9.51
CA GLU A 466 -15.32 22.24 8.83
C GLU A 466 -14.17 22.62 7.89
N TYR A 467 -12.92 22.37 8.32
CA TYR A 467 -11.74 22.60 7.48
C TYR A 467 -11.80 21.77 6.19
N VAL A 468 -12.15 20.48 6.27
CA VAL A 468 -12.24 19.62 5.08
C VAL A 468 -13.39 20.06 4.18
N ALA A 469 -14.51 20.52 4.75
CA ALA A 469 -15.62 21.06 3.98
C ALA A 469 -15.19 22.30 3.17
N TRP A 470 -14.60 23.30 3.82
CA TRP A 470 -14.12 24.52 3.15
C TRP A 470 -13.01 24.24 2.15
N GLN A 471 -12.00 23.43 2.51
CA GLN A 471 -10.93 23.07 1.58
C GLN A 471 -11.48 22.37 0.34
N THR A 472 -12.41 21.43 0.52
CA THR A 472 -12.98 20.66 -0.59
C THR A 472 -13.89 21.53 -1.46
N ALA A 473 -14.72 22.38 -0.85
CA ALA A 473 -15.57 23.32 -1.56
C ALA A 473 -14.74 24.32 -2.38
N THR A 474 -13.66 24.88 -1.81
CA THR A 474 -12.76 25.80 -2.51
C THR A 474 -12.06 25.11 -3.69
N LEU A 475 -11.54 23.89 -3.49
CA LEU A 475 -10.89 23.14 -4.59
C LEU A 475 -11.88 22.78 -5.69
N ALA A 476 -13.11 22.42 -5.34
CA ALA A 476 -14.17 22.15 -6.31
C ALA A 476 -14.59 23.43 -7.05
N ALA A 477 -14.79 24.54 -6.34
CA ALA A 477 -15.18 25.81 -6.93
C ALA A 477 -14.10 26.35 -7.88
N ILE A 478 -12.83 26.28 -7.46
CA ILE A 478 -11.70 26.60 -8.33
C ILE A 478 -11.81 25.74 -9.58
N GLN A 479 -11.95 24.43 -9.55
CA GLN A 479 -12.01 23.65 -10.79
C GLN A 479 -13.28 23.88 -11.63
N VAL A 480 -14.47 23.80 -11.02
CA VAL A 480 -15.76 23.78 -11.72
C VAL A 480 -16.10 25.13 -12.35
N VAL A 481 -15.74 26.25 -11.69
CA VAL A 481 -16.11 27.58 -12.19
C VAL A 481 -15.40 27.85 -13.53
N PRO A 482 -14.06 27.81 -13.67
CA PRO A 482 -13.39 28.12 -14.93
C PRO A 482 -13.35 26.95 -15.93
N LEU A 483 -13.50 25.69 -15.50
CA LEU A 483 -13.51 24.54 -16.42
C LEU A 483 -14.89 24.21 -17.00
N PHE A 484 -15.98 24.71 -16.42
CA PHE A 484 -17.31 24.41 -16.91
C PHE A 484 -18.20 25.66 -16.91
N LEU A 485 -18.49 26.24 -15.74
CA LEU A 485 -19.49 27.30 -15.65
C LEU A 485 -19.12 28.55 -16.46
N LEU A 486 -17.87 28.97 -16.40
CA LEU A 486 -17.37 30.18 -17.03
C LEU A 486 -17.39 30.09 -18.57
N PRO A 487 -16.72 29.11 -19.21
CA PRO A 487 -16.69 28.98 -20.66
C PRO A 487 -18.01 28.51 -21.28
N GLU A 488 -18.76 27.62 -20.60
CA GLU A 488 -19.94 26.98 -21.19
C GLU A 488 -21.25 27.72 -20.89
N ILE A 489 -21.30 28.59 -19.88
CA ILE A 489 -22.57 29.23 -19.46
C ILE A 489 -22.40 30.74 -19.25
N ILE A 490 -21.50 31.16 -18.35
CA ILE A 490 -21.42 32.55 -17.87
C ILE A 490 -20.91 33.47 -18.97
N LEU A 491 -19.75 33.19 -19.59
CA LEU A 491 -19.17 34.07 -20.61
C LEU A 491 -20.04 34.16 -21.88
N PRO A 492 -20.59 33.06 -22.43
CA PRO A 492 -21.52 33.16 -23.56
C PRO A 492 -22.77 33.96 -23.23
N TYR A 493 -23.35 33.78 -22.04
CA TYR A 493 -24.52 34.54 -21.62
C TYR A 493 -24.21 36.03 -21.47
N LEU A 494 -23.13 36.38 -20.78
CA LEU A 494 -22.74 37.77 -20.58
C LEU A 494 -22.34 38.46 -21.89
N GLY A 495 -21.61 37.75 -22.76
CA GLY A 495 -21.19 38.27 -24.07
C GLY A 495 -22.37 38.46 -25.02
N GLY A 496 -23.28 37.49 -25.10
CA GLY A 496 -24.48 37.57 -25.94
C GLY A 496 -25.44 38.69 -25.53
N ASN A 497 -25.51 39.01 -24.22
CA ASN A 497 -26.35 40.10 -23.71
C ASN A 497 -25.62 41.46 -23.66
N GLY A 498 -24.39 41.57 -24.18
CA GLY A 498 -23.63 42.82 -24.17
C GLY A 498 -23.23 43.32 -22.77
N LEU A 499 -23.18 42.43 -21.78
CA LEU A 499 -22.84 42.76 -20.38
C LEU A 499 -21.33 42.85 -20.14
N LEU A 500 -20.51 42.55 -21.15
CA LEU A 500 -19.06 42.65 -21.11
C LEU A 500 -18.57 43.67 -22.15
N PRO A 501 -17.54 44.49 -21.83
CA PRO A 501 -16.96 45.43 -22.79
C PRO A 501 -16.41 44.71 -24.03
N GLY A 502 -16.75 45.19 -25.23
CA GLY A 502 -16.30 44.59 -26.50
C GLY A 502 -14.79 44.45 -26.59
N GLY A 503 -14.02 45.48 -26.21
CA GLY A 503 -12.56 45.42 -26.21
C GLY A 503 -11.95 44.37 -25.28
N LEU A 504 -12.64 44.02 -24.18
CA LEU A 504 -12.21 42.93 -23.28
C LEU A 504 -12.49 41.57 -23.93
N LEU A 505 -13.67 41.42 -24.55
CA LEU A 505 -14.04 40.21 -25.26
C LEU A 505 -13.12 39.96 -26.45
N ASP A 506 -12.78 40.98 -27.23
CA ASP A 506 -11.90 40.84 -28.40
C ASP A 506 -10.46 40.49 -28.01
N ALA A 507 -9.99 41.00 -26.87
CA ALA A 507 -8.64 40.73 -26.37
C ALA A 507 -8.48 39.32 -25.76
N LEU A 508 -9.49 38.84 -25.00
CA LEU A 508 -9.39 37.58 -24.25
C LEU A 508 -10.12 36.40 -24.92
N PHE A 509 -11.16 36.68 -25.71
CA PHE A 509 -12.08 35.71 -26.31
C PHE A 509 -12.42 36.11 -27.76
N PRO A 510 -11.44 36.04 -28.68
CA PRO A 510 -11.61 36.45 -30.07
C PRO A 510 -12.71 35.67 -30.78
N THR A 511 -13.26 36.24 -31.85
CA THR A 511 -14.29 35.57 -32.66
C THR A 511 -13.72 34.44 -33.48
N SER A 512 -14.45 33.32 -33.56
CA SER A 512 -14.01 32.12 -34.27
C SER A 512 -15.19 31.35 -34.84
N GLU A 513 -15.13 31.02 -36.13
CA GLU A 513 -16.16 30.24 -36.83
C GLU A 513 -16.28 28.80 -36.31
N TRP A 514 -15.22 28.29 -35.67
CA TRP A 514 -15.17 26.95 -35.09
C TRP A 514 -15.72 26.88 -33.67
N SER A 515 -16.09 28.03 -33.09
CA SER A 515 -16.56 28.13 -31.72
C SER A 515 -18.08 28.09 -31.63
N VAL A 516 -18.58 27.37 -30.63
CA VAL A 516 -20.01 27.10 -30.43
C VAL A 516 -20.86 28.37 -30.25
N HIS A 517 -20.27 29.41 -29.66
CA HIS A 517 -20.91 30.71 -29.41
C HIS A 517 -20.32 31.86 -30.23
N GLY A 518 -19.57 31.55 -31.31
CA GLY A 518 -18.92 32.55 -32.16
C GLY A 518 -17.70 33.25 -31.55
N ARG A 519 -17.37 32.97 -30.27
CA ARG A 519 -16.13 33.39 -29.59
C ARG A 519 -15.44 32.25 -28.86
N GLU A 520 -14.11 32.36 -28.71
CA GLU A 520 -13.24 31.35 -28.07
C GLU A 520 -13.30 31.36 -26.53
N TYR A 521 -14.50 31.25 -25.94
CA TYR A 521 -14.68 31.25 -24.48
C TYR A 521 -13.95 30.12 -23.75
N TRP A 522 -13.65 29.03 -24.45
CA TRP A 522 -12.85 27.91 -23.96
C TRP A 522 -11.43 28.33 -23.50
N ARG A 523 -10.91 29.49 -23.92
CA ARG A 523 -9.65 30.05 -23.39
C ARG A 523 -9.66 30.27 -21.88
N ALA A 524 -10.85 30.37 -21.28
CA ALA A 524 -11.03 30.43 -19.83
C ALA A 524 -10.46 29.21 -19.08
N TYR A 525 -10.28 28.06 -19.76
CA TYR A 525 -9.58 26.90 -19.19
C TYR A 525 -8.15 27.22 -18.73
N GLY A 526 -7.50 28.18 -19.41
CA GLY A 526 -6.15 28.66 -19.10
C GLY A 526 -6.03 29.37 -17.75
N PHE A 527 -7.14 29.76 -17.11
CA PHE A 527 -7.10 30.33 -15.76
C PHE A 527 -6.70 29.33 -14.68
N ILE A 528 -6.73 28.02 -14.97
CA ILE A 528 -6.51 26.96 -13.97
C ILE A 528 -5.53 25.88 -14.42
N LEU A 529 -5.50 25.54 -15.71
CA LEU A 529 -4.57 24.54 -16.21
C LEU A 529 -3.13 25.10 -16.17
N ALA A 530 -2.30 24.52 -15.29
CA ALA A 530 -0.86 24.70 -15.13
C ALA A 530 -0.29 26.08 -15.59
N TRP A 531 -0.46 27.08 -14.74
CA TRP A 531 0.15 28.41 -14.84
C TRP A 531 1.67 28.29 -14.59
N PRO A 532 2.52 28.08 -15.62
CA PRO A 532 2.83 29.06 -16.68
C PRO A 532 2.81 28.51 -18.12
N LEU A 533 2.41 27.25 -18.33
CA LEU A 533 2.47 26.58 -19.65
C LEU A 533 1.31 26.99 -20.57
N SER A 534 0.15 27.34 -20.01
CA SER A 534 -1.07 27.64 -20.79
C SER A 534 -1.50 29.11 -20.72
N VAL A 535 -0.75 29.98 -20.01
CA VAL A 535 -1.02 31.44 -20.00
C VAL A 535 -0.90 32.03 -21.40
N TYR A 536 -0.01 31.45 -22.22
CA TYR A 536 0.16 31.81 -23.60
C TYR A 536 -1.17 31.76 -24.36
N ASN A 537 -2.03 30.74 -24.12
CA ASN A 537 -3.32 30.57 -24.78
C ASN A 537 -4.34 31.70 -24.48
N VAL A 538 -4.15 32.45 -23.39
CA VAL A 538 -5.01 33.59 -23.04
C VAL A 538 -4.56 34.88 -23.74
N PHE A 539 -3.26 35.02 -24.00
CA PHE A 539 -2.66 36.28 -24.50
C PHE A 539 -2.09 36.20 -25.92
N THR A 540 -2.28 35.07 -26.63
CA THR A 540 -1.80 34.86 -28.01
C THR A 540 -2.94 34.84 -29.03
N SER A 541 -2.66 35.22 -30.27
CA SER A 541 -3.56 34.98 -31.42
C SER A 541 -3.52 33.53 -31.92
N GLU A 542 -2.52 32.74 -31.53
CA GLU A 542 -2.32 31.34 -31.95
C GLU A 542 -2.25 30.39 -30.73
N PRO A 543 -3.39 30.03 -30.13
CA PRO A 543 -3.40 29.19 -28.94
C PRO A 543 -3.00 27.75 -29.28
N LEU A 544 -2.21 27.12 -28.40
CA LEU A 544 -1.86 25.70 -28.50
C LEU A 544 -3.07 24.85 -28.06
N TRP A 545 -3.44 23.88 -28.89
CA TRP A 545 -4.58 22.98 -28.74
C TRP A 545 -4.45 22.01 -27.56
#